data_AF-A0A5B7IJZ7-F1
#
_entry.id   AF-A0A5B7IJZ7-F1
#
_cell.length_a   1.000
_cell.length_b   1.000
_cell.length_c   1.000
_cell.angle_alpha   90.00
_cell.angle_beta   90.00
_cell.angle_gamma   90.00
#
_symmetry.space_group_name_H-M   'P 1'
#
loop_
_entity.id
_entity.type
_entity.pdbx_description
1 polymer ?
#
loop_
_entity_poly.entity_id
_entity_poly.type
_entity_poly.pdbx_seq_one_letter_code
_entity_poly.pdbx_strand_id
1 'polypeptide(L)' 'MGEVAVKTVKRRDHAEMEKIVEQMQHEETGVPVRTVKSFMTKIPSVFTGADLILWMLRNLDVEDQSECFHRL' A
#
# COMPACT_ATOMS: atom_id res chain seq x y z
N MET A 1 45.48 -13.97 3.86
CA MET A 1 44.93 -12.66 4.29
C MET A 1 43.64 -12.46 3.52
N GLY A 2 42.50 -12.78 4.15
CA GLY A 2 41.21 -12.93 3.48
C GLY A 2 40.58 -11.57 3.17
N GLU A 3 40.07 -11.43 1.95
CA GLU A 3 39.20 -10.33 1.56
C GLU A 3 37.97 -10.33 2.47
N VAL A 4 37.86 -9.30 3.30
CA VAL A 4 36.65 -9.04 4.06
C VAL A 4 35.64 -8.49 3.07
N ALA A 5 34.77 -9.37 2.57
CA ALA A 5 33.60 -8.97 1.79
C ALA A 5 32.73 -8.07 2.67
N VAL A 6 32.80 -6.76 2.43
CA VAL A 6 31.90 -5.76 3.00
C VAL A 6 30.50 -6.10 2.49
N LYS A 7 29.70 -6.79 3.30
CA LYS A 7 28.27 -6.97 3.02
C LYS A 7 27.61 -5.60 3.11
N THR A 8 27.37 -5.00 1.95
CA THR A 8 26.58 -3.79 1.78
C THR A 8 25.26 -3.96 2.51
N VAL A 9 25.01 -3.10 3.50
CA VAL A 9 23.71 -2.97 4.17
C VAL A 9 22.68 -2.66 3.10
N LYS A 10 21.87 -3.67 2.73
CA LYS A 10 20.78 -3.56 1.75
C LYS A 10 19.83 -2.47 2.27
N ARG A 11 19.85 -1.31 1.62
CA ARG A 11 18.96 -0.17 1.96
C ARG A 11 17.53 -0.68 1.79
N ARG A 12 16.66 -0.34 2.75
CA ARG A 12 15.23 -0.69 2.80
C ARG A 12 14.63 -0.67 1.38
N ASP A 13 13.95 -1.75 0.98
CA ASP A 13 13.48 -1.98 -0.39
C ASP A 13 12.30 -1.02 -0.74
N HIS A 14 12.60 0.27 -0.97
CA HIS A 14 11.61 1.29 -1.37
C HIS A 14 10.90 0.95 -2.69
N ALA A 15 11.56 0.19 -3.56
CA ALA A 15 11.02 -0.19 -4.87
C ALA A 15 9.76 -1.06 -4.77
N GLU A 16 9.60 -1.85 -3.70
CA GLU A 16 8.38 -2.64 -3.49
C GLU A 16 7.21 -1.73 -3.08
N MET A 17 7.45 -0.76 -2.21
CA MET A 17 6.43 0.22 -1.83
C MET A 17 6.00 1.10 -3.00
N GLU A 18 6.95 1.51 -3.86
CA GLU A 18 6.63 2.29 -5.07
C GLU A 18 5.71 1.51 -6.01
N LYS A 19 5.97 0.21 -6.23
CA LYS A 19 5.09 -0.64 -7.05
C LYS A 19 3.70 -0.80 -6.45
N ILE A 20 3.60 -0.94 -5.13
CA ILE A 20 2.30 -1.03 -4.43
C ILE A 20 1.52 0.28 -4.62
N VAL A 21 2.17 1.42 -4.41
CA VAL A 21 1.55 2.74 -4.56
C VAL A 21 1.13 3.02 -6.01
N GLU A 22 1.89 2.55 -7.00
CA GLU A 22 1.50 2.60 -8.42
C GLU A 22 0.24 1.78 -8.69
N GLN A 23 0.16 0.54 -8.19
CA GLN A 23 -1.04 -0.30 -8.34
C GLN A 23 -2.26 0.27 -7.60
N MET A 24 -2.07 0.88 -6.42
CA MET A 24 -3.15 1.51 -5.66
C MET A 24 -3.81 2.66 -6.43
N GLN A 25 -3.07 3.32 -7.34
CA GLN A 25 -3.54 4.46 -8.11
C GLN A 25 -4.14 4.07 -9.47
N HIS A 26 -4.12 2.78 -9.83
CA HIS A 26 -4.65 2.33 -11.11
C HIS A 26 -6.15 2.67 -11.24
N GLU A 27 -6.56 3.22 -12.38
CA GLU A 27 -7.92 3.74 -12.58
C GLU A 27 -9.01 2.67 -12.43
N GLU A 28 -8.74 1.45 -12.92
CA GLU A 28 -9.72 0.35 -12.90
C GLU A 28 -9.57 -0.60 -11.68
N THR A 29 -8.34 -0.88 -11.24
CA THR A 29 -8.04 -1.92 -10.25
C THR A 29 -7.50 -1.36 -8.94
N GLY A 30 -7.28 -0.05 -8.83
CA GLY A 30 -6.77 0.63 -7.65
C GLY A 30 -7.75 0.72 -6.50
N VAL A 31 -7.35 1.42 -5.44
CA VAL A 31 -8.20 1.64 -4.26
C VAL A 31 -9.31 2.62 -4.63
N PRO A 32 -10.60 2.32 -4.36
CA PRO A 32 -11.70 3.23 -4.68
C PRO A 32 -11.57 4.57 -3.94
N VAL A 33 -11.36 5.65 -4.70
CA VAL A 33 -11.29 7.02 -4.18
C VAL A 33 -12.60 7.76 -4.44
N ARG A 34 -13.13 8.42 -3.42
CA ARG A 34 -14.40 9.15 -3.46
C ARG A 34 -14.31 10.51 -2.78
N THR A 35 -15.26 11.38 -3.10
CA THR A 35 -15.50 12.60 -2.33
C THR A 35 -16.63 12.32 -1.34
N VAL A 36 -16.38 12.50 -0.05
CA VAL A 36 -17.40 12.35 0.99
C VAL A 36 -17.90 13.71 1.45
N LYS A 37 -19.19 13.79 1.79
CA LYS A 37 -19.81 14.99 2.37
C LYS A 37 -20.25 14.67 3.79
N SER A 38 -19.77 15.44 4.76
CA SER A 38 -20.24 15.41 6.15
C SER A 38 -20.81 16.78 6.51
N PHE A 39 -22.12 16.85 6.69
CA PHE A 39 -22.90 18.07 6.98
C PHE A 39 -22.53 19.28 6.09
N MET A 40 -21.58 20.12 6.52
CA MET A 40 -21.08 21.34 5.83
C MET A 40 -19.69 21.17 5.18
N THR A 41 -19.00 20.05 5.38
CA THR A 41 -17.65 19.80 4.87
C THR A 41 -17.67 18.78 3.74
N LYS A 42 -16.91 19.06 2.67
CA LYS A 42 -16.59 18.09 1.62
C LYS A 42 -15.12 17.73 1.71
N ILE A 43 -14.82 16.43 1.73
CA ILE A 43 -13.45 15.94 1.72
C ILE A 43 -13.26 15.16 0.41
N PRO A 44 -12.53 15.74 -0.56
CA PRO A 44 -12.21 15.05 -1.80
C PRO A 44 -11.09 14.04 -1.60
N SER A 45 -10.97 13.13 -2.55
CA SER A 45 -9.83 12.21 -2.67
C SER A 45 -9.59 11.33 -1.43
N VAL A 46 -10.65 10.75 -0.88
CA VAL A 46 -10.56 9.84 0.27
C VAL A 46 -10.97 8.41 -0.08
N PHE A 47 -10.38 7.45 0.61
CA PHE A 47 -10.81 6.06 0.64
C PHE A 47 -11.04 5.63 2.10
N THR A 48 -11.77 4.55 2.32
CA THR A 48 -11.95 4.00 3.67
C THR A 48 -10.88 2.95 3.96
N GLY A 49 -10.59 2.69 5.24
CA GLY A 49 -9.70 1.59 5.63
C GLY A 49 -10.20 0.22 5.15
N ALA A 50 -11.52 0.03 5.09
CA ALA A 50 -12.12 -1.19 4.54
C ALA A 50 -11.87 -1.34 3.04
N ASP A 51 -12.01 -0.25 2.26
CA ASP A 51 -11.70 -0.25 0.83
C ASP A 51 -10.23 -0.63 0.59
N LEU A 52 -9.32 -0.13 1.43
CA LEU A 52 -7.89 -0.43 1.36
C LEU A 52 -7.57 -1.89 1.68
N ILE A 53 -8.09 -2.44 2.79
CA ILE A 53 -7.87 -3.84 3.17
C ILE A 53 -8.42 -4.78 2.09
N LEU A 54 -9.62 -4.51 1.59
CA LEU A 54 -10.22 -5.32 0.53
C LEU A 54 -9.44 -5.26 -0.78
N TRP A 55 -8.78 -4.14 -1.07
CA TRP A 55 -7.87 -4.02 -2.20
C TRP A 55 -6.58 -4.82 -1.97
N MET A 56 -5.97 -4.74 -0.80
CA MET A 56 -4.74 -5.47 -0.45
C MET A 56 -4.92 -6.98 -0.55
N LEU A 57 -6.01 -7.52 -0.01
CA LEU A 57 -6.34 -8.95 -0.09
C LEU A 57 -6.47 -9.46 -1.54
N ARG A 58 -6.89 -8.60 -2.47
CA ARG A 58 -7.08 -8.97 -3.88
C ARG A 58 -5.82 -8.82 -4.73
N ASN A 59 -4.91 -7.90 -4.38
CA ASN A 59 -3.82 -7.49 -5.27
C ASN A 59 -2.42 -7.80 -4.72
N LEU A 60 -2.25 -8.03 -3.41
CA LEU A 60 -0.94 -8.19 -2.77
C LEU A 60 -0.65 -9.62 -2.27
N ASP A 61 -1.43 -10.62 -2.70
CA ASP A 61 -1.33 -12.03 -2.29
C ASP A 61 -1.21 -12.19 -0.76
N VAL A 62 -2.03 -11.41 -0.04
CA VAL A 62 -2.06 -11.40 1.42
C VAL A 62 -3.09 -12.42 1.87
N GLU A 63 -2.67 -13.40 2.66
CA GLU A 63 -3.51 -14.56 3.00
C GLU A 63 -4.59 -14.23 4.05
N ASP A 64 -4.39 -13.23 4.90
CA ASP A 64 -5.33 -12.84 5.95
C ASP A 64 -5.35 -11.33 6.27
N GLN A 65 -6.47 -10.84 6.78
CA GLN A 65 -6.66 -9.45 7.22
C GLN A 65 -5.63 -9.02 8.27
N SER A 66 -5.19 -9.93 9.13
CA SER A 66 -4.16 -9.64 10.13
C SER A 66 -2.84 -9.17 9.50
N GLU A 67 -2.47 -9.76 8.35
CA GLU A 67 -1.27 -9.37 7.61
C GLU A 67 -1.47 -8.03 6.88
N CYS A 68 -2.68 -7.73 6.40
CA CYS A 68 -3.00 -6.39 5.88
C CYS A 68 -2.76 -5.31 6.94
N PHE A 69 -3.18 -5.54 8.19
CA PHE A 69 -2.97 -4.57 9.27
C PHE A 69 -1.49 -4.38 9.63
N HIS A 70 -0.66 -5.42 9.51
CA HIS A 70 0.78 -5.29 9.76
C HIS A 70 1.51 -4.46 8.69
N ARG A 71 0.99 -4.47 7.46
CA ARG A 71 1.59 -3.77 6.30
C ARG A 71 1.08 -2.33 6.12
N LEU A 72 0.15 -1.88 6.96
CA LEU A 72 -0.39 -0.51 7.03
C LEU A 72 0.34 0.34 8.07
#